data_AF-A0A354FML6-F1
#
_entry.id   AF-A0A354FML6-F1
#
_cell.length_a   1.000
_cell.length_b   1.000
_cell.length_c   1.000
_cell.angle_alpha   90.00
_cell.angle_beta   90.00
_cell.angle_gamma   90.00
#
_symmetry.space_group_name_H-M   'P 1'
#
loop_
_entity.id
_entity.type
_entity.pdbx_description
1 polymer ?
#
loop_
_entity_poly.entity_id
_entity_poly.type
_entity_poly.pdbx_seq_one_letter_code
_entity_poly.pdbx_strand_id
1 'polypeptide(L)'
;MLSEKEILSFAESGHLVLPDFISDSAIQQVRNRMNELLQGFDPTAHRSIFTTDEQERNSDDHFLNSGDKIRFFFEEDAFDTGGNLRQEKELSVNKVGHALHDL
;
A
#
# COMPACT_ATOMS: atom_id res chain seq x y z
N MET A 1 -12.00 -19.65 12.88
CA MET A 1 -11.79 -20.99 12.30
C MET A 1 -12.73 -21.10 11.12
N LEU A 2 -12.25 -21.54 9.96
CA LEU A 2 -13.10 -21.71 8.77
C LEU A 2 -13.94 -22.98 8.91
N SER A 3 -15.19 -22.91 8.47
CA SER A 3 -16.07 -24.06 8.28
C SER A 3 -15.65 -24.88 7.06
N GLU A 4 -16.07 -26.14 7.00
CA GLU A 4 -15.84 -26.99 5.81
C GLU A 4 -16.38 -26.35 4.53
N LYS A 5 -17.54 -25.69 4.62
CA LYS A 5 -18.14 -24.98 3.49
C LYS A 5 -17.26 -23.83 2.99
N GLU A 6 -16.69 -23.04 3.90
CA GLU A 6 -15.79 -21.93 3.55
C GLU A 6 -14.47 -22.44 2.94
N ILE A 7 -13.93 -23.56 3.45
CA ILE A 7 -12.74 -24.20 2.90
C ILE A 7 -13.00 -24.67 1.46
N LEU A 8 -14.14 -25.33 1.21
CA LEU A 8 -14.53 -25.78 -0.12
C LEU A 8 -14.74 -24.59 -1.08
N SER A 9 -15.44 -23.55 -0.63
CA SER A 9 -15.65 -22.33 -1.42
C SER A 9 -14.34 -21.67 -1.81
N PHE A 10 -13.36 -21.61 -0.90
CA PHE A 10 -12.03 -21.08 -1.19
C PHE A 10 -11.29 -21.93 -2.22
N ALA A 11 -11.33 -23.26 -2.08
CA ALA A 11 -10.70 -24.18 -3.02
C ALA A 11 -11.28 -24.07 -4.44
N GLU A 12 -12.59 -23.84 -4.57
CA GLU A 12 -13.27 -23.69 -5.87
C GLU A 12 -13.08 -22.29 -6.49
N SER A 13 -13.09 -21.24 -5.67
CA SER A 13 -13.16 -19.85 -6.14
C SER A 13 -11.81 -19.12 -6.14
N GLY A 14 -10.77 -19.68 -5.51
CA GLY A 14 -9.46 -19.06 -5.33
C GLY A 14 -9.44 -17.88 -4.35
N HIS A 15 -10.57 -17.54 -3.74
CA HIS A 15 -10.74 -16.48 -2.76
C HIS A 15 -11.92 -16.78 -1.83
N LEU A 16 -11.98 -16.08 -0.69
CA LEU A 16 -13.06 -16.21 0.28
C LEU A 16 -13.36 -14.84 0.90
N VAL A 17 -14.64 -14.48 0.98
CA VAL A 17 -15.09 -13.27 1.68
C VAL A 17 -15.49 -13.63 3.10
N LEU A 18 -14.80 -13.02 4.07
CA LEU A 18 -15.10 -13.17 5.51
C LEU A 18 -15.65 -11.85 6.05
N PRO A 19 -16.97 -11.70 6.20
CA PRO A 19 -17.55 -10.49 6.79
C PRO A 19 -17.10 -10.35 8.25
N ASP A 20 -16.93 -9.10 8.69
CA ASP A 20 -16.64 -8.74 10.08
C ASP A 20 -15.39 -9.44 10.69
N PHE A 21 -14.44 -9.85 9.85
CA PHE A 21 -13.22 -10.54 10.29
C PHE A 21 -12.33 -9.65 11.17
N ILE A 22 -12.29 -8.35 10.89
CA ILE A 22 -11.55 -7.34 11.64
C ILE A 22 -12.55 -6.41 12.33
N SER A 23 -12.35 -6.14 13.61
CA SER A 23 -13.22 -5.21 14.36
C SER A 23 -13.03 -3.76 13.91
N ASP A 24 -14.08 -2.96 14.04
CA ASP A 24 -14.03 -1.50 13.74
C ASP A 24 -12.90 -0.80 14.50
N SER A 25 -12.64 -1.20 15.75
CA SER A 25 -11.55 -0.64 16.55
C SER A 25 -10.17 -0.96 15.97
N ALA A 26 -9.99 -2.16 15.40
CA ALA A 26 -8.72 -2.53 14.77
C ALA A 26 -8.56 -1.80 13.41
N ILE A 27 -9.64 -1.67 12.64
CA ILE A 27 -9.65 -0.85 11.41
C ILE A 27 -9.24 0.60 11.73
N GLN A 28 -9.80 1.19 12.80
CA GLN A 28 -9.47 2.55 13.20
C GLN A 28 -7.99 2.69 13.63
N GLN A 29 -7.44 1.71 14.34
CA GLN A 29 -6.02 1.71 14.71
C GLN A 29 -5.10 1.68 13.48
N VAL A 30 -5.39 0.83 12.49
CA VAL A 30 -4.62 0.76 11.24
C VAL A 30 -4.71 2.09 10.48
N ARG A 31 -5.89 2.68 10.38
CA ARG A 31 -6.10 3.99 9.73
C ARG A 31 -5.31 5.10 10.43
N ASN A 32 -5.39 5.17 11.76
CA ASN A 32 -4.66 6.17 12.54
C ASN A 32 -3.15 6.02 12.34
N ARG A 33 -2.64 4.78 12.41
CA ARG A 33 -1.22 4.52 12.22
C ARG A 33 -0.74 4.89 10.81
N MET A 34 -1.54 4.61 9.79
CA MET A 34 -1.22 5.03 8.42
C MET A 34 -1.19 6.55 8.28
N ASN A 35 -2.13 7.27 8.90
CA ASN A 35 -2.14 8.74 8.89
C ASN A 35 -0.89 9.32 9.57
N GLU A 36 -0.43 8.75 10.68
CA GLU A 36 0.81 9.17 11.34
C GLU A 36 2.03 8.98 10.43
N LEU A 37 2.13 7.83 9.76
CA LEU A 37 3.20 7.53 8.81
C LEU A 37 3.17 8.50 7.62
N LEU A 38 1.98 8.78 7.09
CA LEU A 38 1.78 9.71 5.98
C LEU A 38 2.13 11.16 6.37
N GLN A 39 1.82 11.57 7.59
CA GLN A 39 2.24 12.89 8.06
C GLN A 39 3.77 12.97 8.19
N GLY A 40 4.40 11.91 8.70
CA GLY A 40 5.83 11.87 9.00
C GLY A 40 6.77 11.67 7.81
N PHE A 41 6.31 11.21 6.64
CA PHE A 41 7.21 10.96 5.50
C PHE A 41 7.50 12.22 4.68
N ASP A 42 8.71 12.25 4.13
CA ASP A 42 9.17 13.27 3.19
C ASP A 42 8.90 12.82 1.74
N PRO A 43 7.98 13.46 1.00
CA PRO A 43 7.67 13.11 -0.38
C PRO A 43 8.79 13.47 -1.37
N THR A 44 9.79 14.25 -0.95
CA THR A 44 10.90 14.70 -1.80
C THR A 44 12.11 13.79 -1.72
N ALA A 45 12.22 12.98 -0.68
CA ALA A 45 13.37 12.09 -0.44
C ALA A 45 13.50 11.03 -1.54
N HIS A 46 12.39 10.45 -2.01
CA HIS A 46 12.38 9.45 -3.08
C HIS A 46 11.09 9.51 -3.90
N ARG A 47 11.20 9.78 -5.21
CA ARG A 47 10.09 9.83 -6.16
C ARG A 47 9.94 8.49 -6.88
N SER A 48 9.48 7.46 -6.17
CA SER A 48 9.18 6.15 -6.77
C SER A 48 7.70 6.08 -7.14
N ILE A 49 7.40 5.85 -8.41
CA ILE A 49 6.05 5.76 -8.97
C ILE A 49 5.67 4.28 -9.07
N PHE A 50 4.49 3.91 -8.60
CA PHE A 50 3.94 2.57 -8.82
C PHE A 50 3.00 2.55 -10.02
N THR A 51 3.20 1.61 -10.94
CA THR A 51 2.30 1.36 -12.07
C THR A 51 2.22 -0.14 -12.38
N THR A 52 1.10 -0.56 -12.96
CA THR A 52 0.87 -1.92 -13.45
C THR A 52 1.30 -2.12 -14.90
N ASP A 53 1.51 -1.03 -15.65
CA ASP A 53 2.02 -1.05 -17.02
C ASP A 53 3.54 -0.81 -17.01
N GLU A 54 4.31 -1.62 -17.73
CA GLU A 54 5.79 -1.52 -17.81
C GLU A 54 6.56 -1.63 -16.47
N GLN A 55 6.18 -2.57 -15.60
CA GLN A 55 6.82 -2.83 -14.30
C GLN A 55 8.36 -3.05 -14.37
N GLU A 56 8.88 -3.53 -15.51
CA GLU A 56 10.33 -3.69 -15.76
C GLU A 56 11.10 -2.34 -15.83
N ARG A 57 10.44 -1.23 -16.18
CA ARG A 57 11.08 0.10 -16.29
C ARG A 57 11.11 0.90 -14.99
N ASN A 58 10.21 0.59 -14.05
CA ASN A 58 10.02 1.34 -12.80
C ASN A 58 10.47 0.57 -11.54
N SER A 59 11.13 -0.58 -11.70
CA SER A 59 11.79 -1.28 -10.59
C SER A 59 13.11 -0.59 -10.24
N ASP A 60 13.01 0.63 -9.72
CA ASP A 60 14.16 1.40 -9.25
C ASP A 60 14.76 0.78 -7.96
N ASP A 61 15.95 1.23 -7.56
CA ASP A 61 16.58 0.78 -6.31
C ASP A 61 15.71 1.05 -5.07
N HIS A 62 14.77 2.00 -5.17
CA HIS A 62 13.80 2.30 -4.12
C HIS A 62 12.71 1.22 -4.02
N PHE A 63 12.32 0.57 -5.10
CA PHE A 63 11.44 -0.58 -5.06
C PHE A 63 12.21 -1.85 -4.66
N LEU A 64 13.32 -2.15 -5.32
CA LEU A 64 14.05 -3.41 -5.13
C LEU A 64 14.59 -3.60 -3.71
N ASN A 65 15.01 -2.52 -3.04
CA ASN A 65 15.52 -2.57 -1.67
C ASN A 65 14.45 -2.28 -0.59
N SER A 66 13.15 -2.41 -0.93
CA SER A 66 12.04 -2.08 -0.02
C SER A 66 11.52 -3.25 0.82
N GLY A 67 12.00 -4.47 0.58
CA GLY A 67 11.47 -5.70 1.18
C GLY A 67 11.48 -5.70 2.70
N ASP A 68 12.47 -5.07 3.31
CA ASP A 68 12.67 -4.97 4.76
C ASP A 68 12.39 -3.55 5.31
N LYS A 69 11.69 -2.69 4.54
CA LYS A 69 11.47 -1.28 4.88
C LYS A 69 10.01 -0.87 4.74
N ILE A 70 9.69 0.27 5.34
CA ILE A 70 8.46 1.02 5.06
C ILE A 70 8.82 2.13 4.09
N ARG A 71 8.28 2.03 2.88
CA ARG A 71 8.47 2.94 1.75
C ARG A 71 7.12 3.30 1.16
N PHE A 72 7.06 4.49 0.58
CA PHE A 72 5.87 5.10 0.03
C PHE A 72 6.00 5.13 -1.49
N PHE A 73 4.96 4.68 -2.18
CA PHE A 73 4.93 4.63 -3.63
C PHE A 73 3.77 5.49 -4.12
N PHE A 74 4.07 6.43 -5.01
CA PHE A 74 3.08 7.38 -5.51
C PHE A 74 2.24 6.79 -6.64
N GLU A 75 1.04 7.36 -6.81
CA GLU A 75 0.23 7.17 -8.01
C GLU A 75 0.98 7.62 -9.27
N GLU A 76 0.65 7.01 -10.41
CA GLU A 76 1.27 7.33 -11.72
C GLU A 76 1.13 8.81 -12.08
N ASP A 77 -0.04 9.39 -11.82
CA ASP A 77 -0.35 10.79 -12.10
C ASP A 77 -0.17 11.72 -10.89
N ALA A 78 0.53 11.28 -9.83
CA ALA A 78 0.73 12.07 -8.62
C ALA A 78 1.45 13.40 -8.87
N PHE A 79 2.30 13.46 -9.90
CA PHE A 79 3.15 14.61 -10.21
C PHE A 79 2.72 15.33 -11.50
N ASP A 80 2.88 16.65 -11.52
CA ASP A 80 2.75 17.46 -12.73
C ASP A 80 4.01 17.41 -13.60
N THR A 81 3.98 18.08 -14.76
CA THR A 81 5.14 18.16 -15.67
C THR A 81 6.34 18.92 -15.09
N GLY A 82 6.15 19.69 -14.02
CA GLY A 82 7.19 20.35 -13.25
C GLY A 82 7.75 19.49 -12.11
N GLY A 83 7.19 18.29 -11.88
CA GLY A 83 7.59 17.39 -10.81
C GLY A 83 7.06 17.79 -9.43
N ASN A 84 6.00 18.59 -9.36
CA ASN A 84 5.29 18.92 -8.12
C ASN A 84 4.09 18.00 -7.94
N LEU A 85 3.69 17.76 -6.70
CA LEU A 85 2.46 17.02 -6.43
C LEU A 85 1.24 17.79 -6.92
N ARG A 86 0.31 17.09 -7.58
CA ARG A 86 -0.94 17.67 -8.07
C ARG A 86 -1.99 17.88 -6.97
N GLN A 87 -1.79 17.25 -5.82
CA GLN A 87 -2.67 17.28 -4.66
C GLN A 87 -1.87 17.00 -3.38
N GLU A 88 -2.56 16.99 -2.24
CA GLU A 88 -1.95 16.67 -0.93
C GLU A 88 -1.25 15.30 -0.96
N LYS A 89 -0.08 15.20 -0.31
CA LYS A 89 0.77 14.01 -0.40
C LYS A 89 0.07 12.75 0.10
N GLU A 90 -0.81 12.89 1.09
CA GLU A 90 -1.61 11.82 1.67
C GLU A 90 -2.59 11.22 0.67
N LEU A 91 -3.00 12.00 -0.34
CA LEU A 91 -3.89 11.57 -1.42
C LEU A 91 -3.12 11.08 -2.64
N SER A 92 -1.82 11.38 -2.74
CA SER A 92 -0.97 11.00 -3.88
C SER A 92 -0.26 9.65 -3.71
N VAL A 93 -0.31 9.03 -2.53
CA VAL A 93 0.30 7.71 -2.28
C VAL A 93 -0.64 6.60 -2.75
N ASN A 94 -0.14 5.75 -3.65
CA ASN A 94 -0.85 4.55 -4.12
C ASN A 94 -0.77 3.42 -3.08
N LYS A 95 0.43 3.17 -2.54
CA LYS A 95 0.66 2.13 -1.53
C LYS A 95 1.82 2.44 -0.60
N VAL A 96 1.81 1.79 0.55
CA VAL A 96 2.90 1.78 1.53
C VAL A 96 3.30 0.32 1.79
N GLY A 97 4.58 0.01 1.69
CA GLY A 97 5.09 -1.35 1.83
C GLY A 97 6.61 -1.39 2.05
N HIS A 98 7.23 -2.54 2.25
CA HIS A 98 6.64 -3.89 2.30
C HIS A 98 6.70 -4.52 3.70
N ALA A 99 7.43 -3.91 4.64
CA ALA A 99 7.62 -4.42 6.00
C ALA A 99 6.72 -3.76 7.06
N LEU A 100 5.48 -3.35 6.70
CA LEU A 100 4.51 -2.82 7.69
C LEU A 100 4.16 -3.83 8.79
N HIS A 101 4.38 -5.12 8.53
CA HIS A 101 4.10 -6.23 9.46
C HIS A 101 5.19 -6.46 10.50
N ASP A 102 6.35 -5.79 10.39
CA ASP A 102 7.48 -5.95 11.31
C ASP A 102 7.45 -4.96 12.49
N LEU A 103 6.47 -4.05 12.52
CA LEU A 103 6.32 -3.00 13.55
C LEU A 103 5.41 -3.40 14.72
#